data_AF-A0A1J3HI59-F1
#
_entry.id   AF-A0A1J3HI59-F1
#
_cell.length_a   1.000
_cell.length_b   1.000
_cell.length_c   1.000
_cell.angle_alpha   90.00
_cell.angle_beta   90.00
_cell.angle_gamma   90.00
#
_symmetry.space_group_name_H-M   'P 1'
#
loop_
_entity.id
_entity.type
_entity.pdbx_description
1 polymer ?
#
loop_
_entity_poly.entity_id
_entity_poly.type
_entity_poly.pdbx_seq_one_letter_code
_entity_poly.pdbx_strand_id
1 'polypeptide(L)'
;DKFTWTSMVVGLANNGQGQESVKVFFQMQDMSIQPDEITYLGVLSACNHSGMVDQARNFFAKMRSDQRIEPSLAHYGCMVDLLGRAGLVKEAYEIVKNM
;
A
#
# COMPACT_ATOMS: atom_id res chain seq x y z
N ASP A 1 13.12 5.89 14.15
CA ASP A 1 13.88 5.08 13.15
C ASP A 1 12.88 4.43 12.18
N LYS A 2 13.35 3.66 11.19
CA LYS A 2 12.50 3.00 10.19
C LYS A 2 11.37 2.16 10.80
N PHE A 3 11.65 1.42 11.88
CA PHE A 3 10.65 0.56 12.52
C PHE A 3 9.54 1.38 13.15
N THR A 4 9.87 2.51 13.80
CA THR A 4 8.87 3.44 14.34
C THR A 4 7.89 3.92 13.27
N TRP A 5 8.40 4.32 12.10
CA TRP A 5 7.57 4.80 10.99
C TRP A 5 6.68 3.71 10.41
N THR A 6 7.23 2.52 10.18
CA THR A 6 6.43 1.36 9.75
C THR A 6 5.32 1.05 10.75
N SER A 7 5.60 1.07 12.05
CA SER A 7 4.58 0.86 13.08
C SER A 7 3.48 1.94 13.05
N MET A 8 3.82 3.21 12.82
CA MET A 8 2.82 4.28 12.69
C MET A 8 1.94 4.08 11.45
N VAL A 9 2.54 3.80 10.28
CA VAL A 9 1.79 3.54 9.03
C VAL A 9 0.80 2.39 9.21
N VAL A 10 1.28 1.24 9.70
CA VAL A 10 0.45 0.04 9.91
C VAL A 10 -0.59 0.26 11.00
N GLY A 11 -0.21 0.89 12.11
CA GLY A 11 -1.12 1.19 13.21
C GLY A 11 -2.30 2.05 12.77
N LEU A 12 -2.03 3.12 12.02
CA LEU A 12 -3.09 3.99 11.47
C LEU A 12 -3.98 3.25 10.46
N ALA A 13 -3.37 2.43 9.58
CA ALA A 13 -4.11 1.61 8.60
C ALA A 13 -5.11 0.65 9.28
N ASN A 14 -4.66 -0.03 10.34
CA ASN A 14 -5.47 -1.00 11.08
C ASN A 14 -6.59 -0.35 11.90
N ASN A 15 -6.47 0.94 12.22
CA ASN A 15 -7.48 1.70 12.97
C ASN A 15 -8.40 2.54 12.06
N GLY A 16 -8.44 2.26 10.76
CA GLY A 16 -9.31 2.95 9.81
C GLY A 16 -8.90 4.40 9.49
N GLN A 17 -7.69 4.81 9.91
CA GLN A 17 -7.17 6.16 9.68
C GLN A 17 -6.32 6.19 8.40
N GLY A 18 -6.90 5.76 7.28
CA GLY A 18 -6.14 5.53 6.05
C GLY A 18 -5.49 6.79 5.47
N GLN A 19 -6.16 7.95 5.52
CA GLN A 19 -5.56 9.21 5.06
C GLN A 19 -4.36 9.63 5.90
N GLU A 20 -4.43 9.47 7.23
CA GLU A 20 -3.30 9.79 8.11
C GLU A 20 -2.16 8.79 7.92
N SER A 21 -2.47 7.50 7.70
CA SER A 21 -1.46 6.48 7.35
C SER A 21 -0.68 6.88 6.09
N VAL A 22 -1.38 7.32 5.04
CA VAL A 22 -0.77 7.83 3.80
C VAL A 22 0.07 9.08 4.04
N LYS A 23 -0.41 10.02 4.86
CA LYS A 23 0.34 11.22 5.22
C LYS A 23 1.64 10.89 5.96
N VAL A 24 1.58 9.98 6.93
CA VAL A 24 2.76 9.49 7.67
C VAL A 24 3.74 8.77 6.74
N PHE A 25 3.24 8.01 5.76
CA PHE A 25 4.08 7.40 4.74
C PHE A 25 4.86 8.45 3.94
N PHE A 26 4.22 9.52 3.48
CA PHE A 26 4.93 10.60 2.77
C PHE A 26 5.92 11.34 3.66
N GLN A 27 5.57 11.61 4.92
CA GLN A 27 6.51 12.21 5.89
C GLN A 27 7.76 11.35 6.12
N MET A 28 7.60 10.03 6.17
CA MET A 28 8.73 9.09 6.24
C MET A 28 9.67 9.27 5.04
N GLN A 29 9.13 9.41 3.83
CA GLN A 29 9.91 9.65 2.61
C GLN A 29 10.58 11.02 2.60
N ASP A 30 9.88 12.08 3.02
CA ASP A 30 10.43 13.44 3.12
C ASP A 30 11.62 13.50 4.08
N MET A 31 11.60 12.67 5.12
CA MET A 31 12.72 12.49 6.05
C MET A 31 13.82 11.55 5.52
N SER A 32 13.76 11.15 4.25
CA SER A 32 14.70 10.22 3.61
C SER A 32 14.79 8.85 4.29
N ILE A 33 13.74 8.43 5.01
CA ILE A 33 13.66 7.11 5.63
C ILE A 33 13.02 6.17 4.61
N GLN A 34 13.77 5.14 4.20
CA GLN A 34 13.34 4.24 3.14
C GLN A 34 12.21 3.30 3.63
N PRO A 35 11.03 3.33 2.98
CA PRO A 35 10.00 2.33 3.19
C PRO A 35 10.50 0.93 2.83
N ASP A 36 9.97 -0.10 3.49
CA ASP A 36 10.19 -1.48 3.07
C ASP A 36 8.89 -2.17 2.67
N GLU A 37 8.99 -3.46 2.37
CA GLU A 37 7.86 -4.33 2.05
C GLU A 37 6.72 -4.19 3.08
N ILE A 38 7.02 -4.15 4.38
CA ILE A 38 5.99 -4.04 5.43
C ILE A 38 5.36 -2.65 5.42
N THR A 39 6.16 -1.59 5.23
CA THR A 39 5.64 -0.23 5.09
C THR A 39 4.66 -0.13 3.89
N TYR A 40 5.02 -0.72 2.74
CA TYR A 40 4.16 -0.72 1.56
C TYR A 40 2.88 -1.53 1.76
N LEU A 41 2.95 -2.70 2.40
CA LEU A 41 1.76 -3.47 2.75
C LEU A 41 0.83 -2.67 3.68
N GLY A 42 1.40 -1.92 4.63
CA GLY A 42 0.65 -1.04 5.52
C GLY A 42 -0.10 0.07 4.78
N VAL A 43 0.58 0.80 3.91
CA VAL A 43 -0.06 1.91 3.15
C VAL A 43 -1.06 1.40 2.11
N LEU A 44 -0.83 0.23 1.50
CA LEU A 44 -1.82 -0.42 0.63
C LEU A 44 -3.06 -0.85 1.40
N SER A 45 -2.89 -1.41 2.60
CA SER A 45 -4.01 -1.79 3.48
C SER A 45 -4.84 -0.57 3.90
N ALA A 46 -4.18 0.56 4.20
CA ALA A 46 -4.85 1.83 4.44
C ALA A 46 -5.68 2.29 3.24
N CYS A 47 -5.13 2.17 2.02
CA CYS A 47 -5.85 2.50 0.80
C CYS A 47 -7.05 1.57 0.56
N ASN A 48 -6.87 0.26 0.79
CA ASN A 48 -7.94 -0.74 0.69
C ASN A 48 -9.12 -0.40 1.59
N HIS A 49 -8.87 -0.21 2.89
CA HIS A 49 -9.92 0.09 3.87
C HIS A 49 -10.63 1.43 3.61
N SER A 50 -9.96 2.36 2.93
CA SER A 50 -10.49 3.70 2.66
C SER A 50 -10.98 3.90 1.23
N GLY A 51 -10.96 2.85 0.38
CA GLY A 51 -11.36 2.94 -1.02
C GLY A 51 -10.48 3.83 -1.92
N MET A 52 -9.22 4.07 -1.53
CA MET A 52 -8.30 4.97 -2.23
C MET A 52 -7.61 4.26 -3.41
N VAL A 53 -8.38 3.91 -4.43
CA VAL A 53 -7.93 3.04 -5.54
C VAL A 53 -6.71 3.59 -6.28
N ASP A 54 -6.76 4.87 -6.68
CA ASP A 54 -5.68 5.47 -7.46
C ASP A 54 -4.37 5.60 -6.67
N GLN A 55 -4.48 5.83 -5.36
CA GLN A 55 -3.31 5.88 -4.49
C GLN A 55 -2.69 4.49 -4.33
N ALA A 56 -3.50 3.45 -4.13
CA ALA A 56 -3.01 2.08 -4.05
C ALA A 56 -2.25 1.67 -5.33
N ARG A 57 -2.81 1.99 -6.52
CA ARG A 57 -2.13 1.75 -7.81
C ARG A 57 -0.76 2.42 -7.86
N ASN A 58 -0.69 3.69 -7.45
CA ASN A 58 0.56 4.45 -7.44
C ASN A 58 1.59 3.82 -6.49
N PHE A 59 1.19 3.49 -5.25
CA PHE A 59 2.08 2.84 -4.29
C PHE A 59 2.56 1.47 -4.77
N PHE A 60 1.67 0.64 -5.31
CA PHE A 60 2.00 -0.67 -5.85
C PHE A 60 3.01 -0.58 -7.02
N ALA A 61 2.83 0.38 -7.93
CA ALA A 61 3.76 0.61 -9.03
C ALA A 61 5.14 1.11 -8.53
N LYS A 62 5.15 2.11 -7.63
CA LYS A 62 6.37 2.70 -7.07
C LYS A 62 7.21 1.73 -6.24
N MET A 63 6.55 0.79 -5.57
CA MET A 63 7.22 -0.29 -4.84
C MET A 63 8.22 -1.02 -5.73
N ARG A 64 7.85 -1.32 -6.98
CA ARG A 64 8.72 -1.98 -7.95
C ARG A 64 9.67 -1.02 -8.67
N SER A 65 9.16 0.10 -9.18
CA SER A 65 9.95 1.00 -10.05
C SER A 65 11.03 1.76 -9.29
N ASP A 66 10.67 2.32 -8.14
CA ASP A 66 11.49 3.30 -7.44
C ASP A 66 12.27 2.64 -6.31
N GLN A 67 11.64 1.68 -5.63
CA GLN A 67 12.18 1.03 -4.43
C GLN A 67 12.77 -0.35 -4.69
N ARG A 68 12.55 -0.92 -5.88
CA ARG A 68 13.00 -2.27 -6.26
C ARG A 68 12.56 -3.36 -5.28
N ILE A 69 11.39 -3.18 -4.67
CA ILE A 69 10.77 -4.15 -3.77
C ILE A 69 9.78 -4.95 -4.61
N GLU A 70 9.95 -6.27 -4.66
CA GLU A 70 9.03 -7.13 -5.39
C GLU A 70 7.75 -7.36 -4.56
N PRO A 71 6.55 -7.19 -5.14
CA PRO A 71 5.31 -7.41 -4.40
C PRO A 71 5.17 -8.87 -3.95
N SER A 72 4.93 -9.09 -2.65
CA SER A 72 4.58 -10.41 -2.14
C SER A 72 3.09 -10.73 -2.32
N LEU A 73 2.69 -11.98 -2.06
CA LEU A 73 1.29 -12.42 -2.13
C LEU A 73 0.33 -11.52 -1.32
N ALA A 74 0.79 -10.98 -0.19
CA ALA A 74 0.00 -10.07 0.63
C ALA A 74 -0.31 -8.74 -0.09
N HIS A 75 0.63 -8.21 -0.88
CA HIS A 75 0.44 -6.99 -1.67
C HIS A 75 -0.59 -7.22 -2.77
N TYR A 76 -0.46 -8.32 -3.51
CA TYR A 76 -1.43 -8.71 -4.53
C TYR A 76 -2.82 -8.94 -3.93
N GLY A 77 -2.91 -9.65 -2.80
CA GLY A 77 -4.17 -9.86 -2.09
C GLY A 77 -4.84 -8.54 -1.69
N CYS A 78 -4.05 -7.57 -1.22
CA CYS A 78 -4.55 -6.23 -0.89
C CYS A 78 -5.12 -5.50 -2.11
N MET A 79 -4.41 -5.54 -3.25
CA MET A 79 -4.87 -4.95 -4.50
C MET A 79 -6.14 -5.62 -5.03
N VAL A 80 -6.22 -6.95 -4.97
CA VAL A 80 -7.40 -7.71 -5.39
C VAL A 80 -8.62 -7.35 -4.55
N ASP A 81 -8.48 -7.28 -3.22
CA ASP A 81 -9.57 -6.90 -2.31
C ASP A 81 -10.07 -5.47 -2.62
N LEU A 82 -9.14 -4.51 -2.71
CA LEU A 82 -9.43 -3.12 -3.06
C LEU A 82 -10.18 -3.01 -4.41
N LEU A 83 -9.64 -3.61 -5.46
CA LEU A 83 -10.22 -3.54 -6.81
C LEU A 83 -11.57 -4.25 -6.86
N GLY A 84 -11.72 -5.39 -6.19
CA GLY A 84 -12.97 -6.12 -6.07
C GLY A 84 -14.06 -5.30 -5.39
N ARG A 85 -13.75 -4.65 -4.26
CA ARG A 85 -14.68 -3.75 -3.54
C ARG A 85 -15.09 -2.53 -4.36
N ALA A 86 -14.19 -2.04 -5.22
CA ALA A 86 -14.47 -0.94 -6.14
C ALA A 86 -15.25 -1.38 -7.40
N GLY A 87 -15.57 -2.68 -7.56
CA GLY A 87 -16.26 -3.22 -8.74
C GLY A 87 -15.36 -3.39 -9.97
N LEU A 88 -14.04 -3.22 -9.83
CA LEU A 88 -13.04 -3.29 -10.89
C LEU A 88 -12.55 -4.73 -11.11
N VAL A 89 -13.48 -5.67 -11.22
CA VAL A 89 -13.21 -7.13 -11.21
C VAL A 89 -12.28 -7.57 -12.34
N LYS A 90 -12.38 -6.96 -13.53
CA LYS A 90 -11.50 -7.26 -14.66
C LYS A 90 -10.04 -6.94 -14.33
N GLU A 91 -9.80 -5.80 -13.70
CA GLU A 91 -8.45 -5.39 -13.28
C GLU A 91 -7.92 -6.27 -12.15
N ALA A 92 -8.78 -6.63 -11.20
CA ALA A 92 -8.44 -7.58 -10.14
C ALA A 92 -8.03 -8.96 -10.69
N TYR A 93 -8.63 -9.41 -11.79
CA TYR A 93 -8.22 -10.64 -12.47
C TYR A 93 -6.86 -10.49 -13.17
N GLU A 94 -6.66 -9.39 -13.90
CA GLU A 94 -5.39 -9.15 -14.61
C GLU A 94 -4.21 -8.98 -13.65
N ILE A 95 -4.40 -8.41 -12.45
CA ILE A 95 -3.29 -8.29 -11.48
C ILE A 95 -2.81 -9.66 -11.00
N VAL A 96 -3.72 -10.62 -10.81
CA VAL A 96 -3.38 -12.00 -10.39
C VAL A 96 -2.69 -12.77 -11.50
N LYS A 97 -3.12 -12.55 -12.75
CA LYS A 97 -2.54 -13.19 -13.92
C LYS A 97 -1.11 -12.73 -14.20
N ASN A 98 -0.77 -11.50 -13.82
CA ASN A 98 0.54 -10.88 -14.03
C ASN A 98 1.43 -10.94 -12.77
N MET A 99 1.11 -11.81 -11.81
CA MET A 99 1.91 -12.07 -10.61
C MET A 99 3.27 -12.67 -10.91
#